data_AF-A0A7S0ZRA9-F1
#
_entry.id   AF-A0A7S0ZRA9-F1
#
_cell.length_a   1.000
_cell.length_b   1.000
_cell.length_c   1.000
_cell.angle_alpha   90.00
_cell.angle_beta   90.00
_cell.angle_gamma   90.00
#
_symmetry.space_group_name_H-M   'P 1'
#
loop_
_entity.id
_entity.type
_entity.pdbx_description
1 polymer ?
#
loop_
_entity_poly.entity_id
_entity_poly.type
_entity_poly.pdbx_seq_one_letter_code
_entity_poly.pdbx_strand_id
1 'polypeptide(L)'
;KNDESLFPHGLRAPGKLLGWTLDATNLQRVIRRRRSVLGFNRDAKPIAQSQLFEILRGTLPDTEPLHTLFPFQRPLVPLILFAAYRVDGLPRGLYAFVRDVSRIDQLRGAVM
;
A
#
# COMPACT_ATOMS: atom_id res chain seq x y z
N LYS A 1 4.23 -3.70 -31.49
CA LYS A 1 4.50 -2.25 -31.41
C LYS A 1 3.30 -1.65 -30.68
N ASN A 2 3.47 -1.15 -29.45
CA ASN A 2 2.37 -0.51 -28.72
C ASN A 2 2.25 0.92 -29.24
N ASP A 3 1.06 1.31 -29.66
CA ASP A 3 0.76 2.64 -30.20
C ASP A 3 0.52 3.60 -29.03
N GLU A 4 1.49 4.49 -28.78
CA GLU A 4 1.48 5.43 -27.66
C GLU A 4 0.47 6.58 -27.85
N SER A 5 -0.13 6.70 -29.03
CA SER A 5 -1.12 7.73 -29.36
C SER A 5 -2.49 7.54 -28.69
N LEU A 6 -2.77 6.36 -28.13
CA LEU A 6 -4.06 6.02 -27.51
C LEU A 6 -4.20 6.46 -26.04
N PHE A 7 -3.15 7.01 -25.42
CA PHE A 7 -3.14 7.34 -23.98
C PHE A 7 -2.90 8.84 -23.76
N PRO A 8 -3.93 9.69 -23.84
CA PRO A 8 -3.77 11.13 -23.61
C PRO A 8 -3.50 11.41 -22.12
N HIS A 9 -2.60 12.38 -21.90
CA HIS A 9 -2.25 13.06 -20.64
C HIS A 9 -2.38 12.25 -19.34
N GLY A 10 -1.24 11.72 -18.88
CA GLY A 10 -1.09 11.17 -17.53
C GLY A 10 -1.38 9.67 -17.42
N LEU A 11 -1.80 9.03 -18.50
CA LEU A 11 -2.04 7.60 -18.57
C LEU A 11 -0.79 6.88 -19.10
N ARG A 12 -0.17 6.01 -18.30
CA ARG A 12 0.95 5.16 -18.77
C ARG A 12 0.40 3.99 -19.58
N ALA A 13 1.07 3.62 -20.68
CA ALA A 13 0.78 2.37 -21.37
C ALA A 13 0.90 1.17 -20.40
N PRO A 14 0.02 0.16 -20.49
CA PRO A 14 0.07 -1.00 -19.60
C PRO A 14 1.47 -1.64 -19.67
N GLY A 15 2.11 -1.79 -18.51
CA GLY A 15 3.44 -2.39 -18.41
C GLY A 15 3.43 -3.81 -18.97
N LYS A 16 4.54 -4.24 -19.60
CA LYS A 16 4.72 -5.66 -19.93
C LYS A 16 4.63 -6.46 -18.62
N LEU A 17 3.76 -7.48 -18.58
CA LEU A 17 3.54 -8.38 -17.43
C LEU A 17 4.75 -9.26 -17.07
N LEU A 18 5.96 -8.88 -17.48
CA LEU A 18 7.18 -9.66 -17.27
C LEU A 18 7.60 -9.58 -15.80
N GLY A 19 7.25 -10.62 -15.05
CA GLY A 19 7.80 -10.87 -13.71
C GLY A 19 6.94 -10.35 -12.56
N TRP A 20 5.67 -10.78 -12.47
CA TRP A 20 4.82 -10.48 -11.32
C TRP A 20 5.35 -11.04 -9.99
N THR A 21 6.27 -12.00 -10.05
CA THR A 21 6.99 -12.53 -8.89
C THR A 21 8.12 -13.47 -9.37
N LEU A 22 9.31 -13.36 -8.78
CA LEU A 22 10.39 -14.34 -8.94
C LEU A 22 10.03 -15.70 -8.28
N ASP A 23 8.96 -15.72 -7.49
CA ASP A 23 8.47 -16.86 -6.72
C ASP A 23 6.94 -17.00 -6.83
N ALA A 24 6.50 -17.54 -7.98
CA ALA A 24 5.10 -17.78 -8.27
C ALA A 24 4.44 -18.75 -7.28
N THR A 25 5.20 -19.74 -6.78
CA THR A 25 4.71 -20.76 -5.85
C THR A 25 4.31 -20.14 -4.52
N ASN A 26 5.13 -19.24 -3.96
CA ASN A 26 4.78 -18.57 -2.71
C ASN A 26 3.62 -17.60 -2.87
N LEU A 27 3.54 -16.88 -4.00
CA LEU A 27 2.39 -16.02 -4.27
C LEU A 27 1.08 -16.83 -4.32
N GLN A 28 1.06 -17.95 -5.06
CA GLN A 28 -0.11 -18.83 -5.14
C GLN A 28 -0.51 -19.35 -3.75
N ARG A 29 0.47 -19.75 -2.94
CA ARG A 29 0.26 -20.22 -1.57
C ARG A 29 -0.38 -19.13 -0.69
N VAL A 30 0.09 -17.90 -0.77
CA VAL A 30 -0.46 -16.75 -0.03
C VAL A 30 -1.90 -16.47 -0.47
N ILE A 31 -2.16 -16.38 -1.78
CA ILE A 31 -3.51 -16.11 -2.32
C ILE A 31 -4.51 -17.17 -1.85
N ARG A 32 -4.15 -18.46 -1.96
CA ARG A 32 -5.02 -19.57 -1.55
C ARG A 32 -5.34 -19.57 -0.06
N ARG A 33 -4.39 -19.14 0.78
CA ARG A 33 -4.53 -19.10 2.25
C ARG A 33 -5.12 -17.79 2.76
N ARG A 34 -5.18 -16.72 1.96
CA ARG A 34 -5.73 -15.42 2.37
C ARG A 34 -7.17 -15.58 2.81
N ARG A 35 -7.47 -15.10 4.01
CA ARG A 35 -8.83 -15.00 4.56
C ARG A 35 -9.01 -13.61 5.16
N SER A 36 -10.24 -13.11 5.14
CA SER A 36 -10.58 -11.90 5.87
C SER A 36 -10.71 -12.26 7.35
N VAL A 37 -9.95 -11.57 8.21
CA VAL A 37 -10.03 -11.76 9.66
C VAL A 37 -11.22 -10.96 10.17
N LEU A 38 -12.19 -11.64 10.80
CA LEU A 38 -13.42 -11.01 11.31
C LEU A 38 -13.31 -10.58 12.78
N GLY A 39 -12.29 -11.04 13.50
CA GLY A 39 -12.06 -10.70 14.88
C GLY A 39 -10.61 -10.88 15.29
N PHE A 40 -10.14 -10.04 16.20
CA PHE A 40 -8.80 -10.10 16.77
C PHE A 40 -8.88 -10.57 18.22
N ASN A 41 -7.99 -11.50 18.59
CA ASN A 41 -7.90 -11.95 19.98
C ASN A 41 -7.31 -10.81 20.85
N ARG A 42 -8.01 -10.46 21.94
CA ARG A 42 -7.57 -9.44 22.90
C ARG A 42 -6.29 -9.84 23.65
N ASP A 43 -6.04 -11.14 23.79
CA ASP A 43 -4.87 -11.68 24.49
C ASP A 43 -3.69 -11.97 23.55
N ALA A 44 -3.89 -11.80 22.23
CA ALA A 44 -2.79 -11.92 21.28
C ALA A 44 -1.67 -10.92 21.61
N LYS A 45 -0.43 -11.29 21.30
CA LYS A 45 0.71 -10.38 21.46
C LYS A 45 0.51 -9.13 20.57
N PRO A 46 0.88 -7.94 21.06
CA PRO A 46 0.95 -6.74 20.22
C PRO A 46 1.88 -6.98 19.02
N ILE A 47 1.64 -6.25 17.93
CA ILE A 47 2.58 -6.26 16.80
C ILE A 47 3.75 -5.32 17.10
N ALA A 48 4.95 -5.67 16.67
CA ALA A 48 6.08 -4.76 16.77
C ALA A 48 5.93 -3.58 15.80
N GLN A 49 6.41 -2.40 16.17
CA GLN A 49 6.44 -1.23 15.28
C GLN A 49 7.12 -1.53 13.93
N SER A 50 8.24 -2.27 13.94
CA SER A 50 8.95 -2.67 12.73
C SER A 50 8.07 -3.48 11.79
N GLN A 51 7.34 -4.45 12.32
CA GLN A 51 6.40 -5.29 11.56
C GLN A 51 5.26 -4.46 10.96
N LEU A 52 4.71 -3.50 11.73
CA LEU A 52 3.72 -2.57 11.20
C LEU A 52 4.29 -1.77 10.02
N PHE A 53 5.53 -1.27 10.13
CA PHE A 53 6.16 -0.50 9.07
C PHE A 53 6.46 -1.35 7.83
N GLU A 54 6.82 -2.62 7.99
CA GLU A 54 6.93 -3.55 6.86
C GLU A 54 5.60 -3.74 6.13
N ILE A 55 4.50 -3.92 6.88
CA ILE A 55 3.15 -4.02 6.30
C ILE A 55 2.83 -2.73 5.52
N LEU A 56 3.02 -1.57 6.14
CA LEU A 56 2.74 -0.27 5.51
C LEU A 56 3.59 -0.03 4.25
N ARG A 57 4.88 -0.39 4.27
CA ARG A 57 5.77 -0.32 3.10
C ARG A 57 5.26 -1.20 1.95
N GLY A 58 4.73 -2.39 2.25
CA GLY A 58 4.12 -3.27 1.25
C GLY A 58 2.83 -2.72 0.62
N THR A 59 2.25 -1.66 1.20
CA THR A 59 1.12 -0.92 0.61
C THR A 59 1.55 0.32 -0.16
N LEU A 60 2.85 0.59 -0.26
CA LEU A 60 3.30 1.77 -0.97
C LEU A 60 3.10 1.65 -2.48
N PRO A 61 2.90 2.79 -3.16
CA PRO A 61 2.55 2.81 -4.58
C PRO A 61 3.66 2.33 -5.53
N ASP A 62 4.88 2.24 -5.04
CA ASP A 62 6.05 1.72 -5.75
C ASP A 62 6.27 0.22 -5.49
N THR A 63 5.60 -0.37 -4.49
CA THR A 63 5.77 -1.77 -4.10
C THR A 63 4.67 -2.70 -4.62
N GLU A 64 3.51 -2.17 -5.00
CA GLU A 64 2.42 -2.96 -5.55
C GLU A 64 2.58 -3.17 -7.09
N PRO A 65 2.51 -4.41 -7.61
CA PRO A 65 2.67 -4.68 -9.04
C PRO A 65 1.54 -4.09 -9.90
N LEU A 66 0.39 -3.76 -9.29
CA LEU A 66 -0.75 -3.18 -9.99
C LEU A 66 -0.52 -1.74 -10.46
N HIS A 67 0.49 -1.03 -9.94
CA HIS A 67 0.85 0.30 -10.46
C HIS A 67 1.35 0.28 -11.89
N THR A 68 1.74 -0.89 -12.41
CA THR A 68 2.06 -1.07 -13.83
C THR A 68 0.83 -1.38 -14.68
N LEU A 69 -0.29 -1.79 -14.06
CA LEU A 69 -1.55 -2.13 -14.73
C LEU A 69 -2.52 -0.95 -14.78
N PHE A 70 -2.50 -0.13 -13.74
CA PHE A 70 -3.32 1.07 -13.70
C PHE A 70 -2.55 2.25 -14.26
N PRO A 71 -3.20 3.10 -15.07
CA PRO A 71 -2.51 4.16 -15.78
C PRO A 71 -2.20 5.38 -14.89
N PHE A 72 -2.29 5.26 -13.56
CA PHE A 72 -2.09 6.38 -12.64
C PHE A 72 -0.60 6.62 -12.37
N GLN A 73 -0.13 7.83 -12.62
CA GLN A 73 1.25 8.25 -12.32
C GLN A 73 1.50 8.55 -10.83
N ARG A 74 0.43 8.67 -10.04
CA ARG A 74 0.48 9.00 -8.62
C ARG A 74 -0.53 8.17 -7.82
N PRO A 75 -0.35 8.04 -6.51
CA PRO A 75 -1.27 7.29 -5.67
C PRO A 75 -2.62 8.00 -5.61
N LEU A 76 -3.71 7.27 -5.92
CA LEU A 76 -5.07 7.83 -5.79
C LEU A 76 -5.45 8.12 -4.34
N VAL A 77 -4.88 7.35 -3.41
CA VAL A 77 -5.05 7.52 -1.97
C VAL A 77 -3.72 7.99 -1.38
N PRO A 78 -3.53 9.31 -1.22
CA PRO A 78 -2.26 9.89 -0.76
C PRO A 78 -2.05 9.77 0.76
N LEU A 79 -3.11 9.44 1.52
CA LEU A 79 -3.10 9.37 2.97
C LEU A 79 -3.93 8.17 3.45
N ILE A 80 -3.41 7.44 4.44
CA ILE A 80 -4.18 6.45 5.22
C ILE A 80 -4.19 6.88 6.67
N LEU A 81 -5.37 6.95 7.27
CA LEU A 81 -5.54 7.13 8.70
C LEU A 81 -5.70 5.77 9.36
N PHE A 82 -4.99 5.53 10.47
CA PHE A 82 -5.12 4.29 11.23
C PHE A 82 -4.95 4.55 12.72
N ALA A 83 -5.73 3.83 13.53
CA ALA A 83 -5.60 3.87 14.99
C ALA A 83 -4.59 2.80 15.44
N ALA A 84 -3.53 3.22 16.11
CA ALA A 84 -2.60 2.32 16.78
C ALA A 84 -3.05 2.13 18.24
N TYR A 85 -3.46 0.91 18.59
CA TYR A 85 -3.90 0.59 19.96
C TYR A 85 -2.99 -0.44 20.66
N ARG A 86 -2.50 -1.43 19.90
CA ARG A 86 -1.63 -2.52 20.40
C ARG A 86 -0.43 -2.72 19.48
N VAL A 87 0.39 -1.69 19.40
CA VAL A 87 1.65 -1.68 18.65
C VAL A 87 2.78 -1.40 19.63
N ASP A 88 3.67 -2.36 19.84
CA ASP A 88 4.81 -2.17 20.73
C ASP A 88 5.79 -1.18 20.11
N GLY A 89 6.20 -0.17 20.89
CA GLY A 89 7.08 0.91 20.44
C GLY A 89 6.36 2.11 19.79
N LEU A 90 5.02 2.08 19.70
CA LEU A 90 4.23 3.21 19.19
C LEU A 90 3.16 3.61 20.23
N PRO A 91 3.11 4.89 20.67
CA PRO A 91 2.05 5.36 21.55
C PRO A 91 0.66 5.08 20.99
N ARG A 92 -0.34 4.95 21.88
CA ARG A 92 -1.72 4.78 21.43
C ARG A 92 -2.24 6.08 20.83
N GLY A 93 -2.86 6.01 19.66
CA GLY A 93 -3.39 7.21 19.02
C GLY A 93 -3.83 6.99 17.58
N LEU A 94 -4.29 8.07 16.96
CA LEU A 94 -4.60 8.13 15.55
C LEU A 94 -3.35 8.62 14.79
N TYR A 95 -2.96 7.88 13.77
CA TYR A 95 -1.78 8.16 12.96
C TYR A 95 -2.15 8.37 11.50
N ALA A 96 -1.32 9.18 10.84
CA ALA A 96 -1.43 9.52 9.43
C ALA A 96 -0.24 8.92 8.67
N PHE A 97 -0.51 7.99 7.75
CA PHE A 97 0.48 7.42 6.84
C PHE A 97 0.40 8.13 5.49
N VAL A 98 1.39 8.98 5.20
CA VAL A 98 1.51 9.72 3.95
C VAL A 98 2.13 8.83 2.88
N ARG A 99 1.36 8.51 1.84
CA ARG A 99 1.79 7.68 0.69
C ARG A 99 2.30 8.51 -0.49
N ASP A 100 2.04 9.81 -0.49
CA ASP A 100 2.54 10.77 -1.48
C ASP A 100 3.11 12.00 -0.76
N VAL A 101 4.43 12.01 -0.55
CA VAL A 101 5.12 13.08 0.18
C VAL A 101 5.01 14.43 -0.55
N SER A 102 4.82 14.44 -1.87
CA SER A 102 4.64 15.68 -2.63
C SER A 102 3.36 16.46 -2.26
N ARG A 103 2.44 15.82 -1.53
CA ARG A 103 1.19 16.42 -1.04
C ARG A 103 1.21 16.72 0.46
N ILE A 104 2.33 16.57 1.14
CA ILE A 104 2.37 16.66 2.61
C ILE A 104 1.85 17.99 3.13
N ASP A 105 2.13 19.11 2.45
CA ASP A 105 1.67 20.43 2.89
C ASP A 105 0.17 20.62 2.67
N GLN A 106 -0.39 20.10 1.58
CA GLN A 106 -1.83 20.06 1.35
C GLN A 106 -2.54 19.21 2.40
N LEU A 107 -1.95 18.06 2.76
CA LEU A 107 -2.49 17.17 3.79
C LEU A 107 -2.45 17.81 5.17
N ARG A 108 -1.37 18.51 5.51
CA ARG A 108 -1.26 19.26 6.78
C ARG A 108 -2.35 20.33 6.90
N GLY A 109 -2.59 21.08 5.83
CA GLY A 109 -3.62 22.12 5.81
C GLY A 109 -5.06 21.61 5.85
N ALA A 110 -5.29 20.32 5.54
CA ALA A 110 -6.62 19.70 5.57
C ALA A 110 -6.94 18.97 6.89
N VAL A 111 -5.93 18.73 7.73
CA VAL A 111 -6.06 18.01 9.02
C VAL A 111 -6.06 18.98 10.21
N MET A 112 -5.68 20.25 10.01
CA MET A 112 -5.87 21.35 10.96
C MET A 112 -7.21 22.04 10.71
#